data_AF-A0AAV0XIE7-F1
#
_entry.id   AF-A0AAV0XIE7-F1
#
_cell.length_a   1.000
_cell.length_b   1.000
_cell.length_c   1.000
_cell.angle_alpha   90.00
_cell.angle_beta   90.00
_cell.angle_gamma   90.00
#
_symmetry.space_group_name_H-M   'P 1'
#
loop_
_entity.id
_entity.type
_entity.pdbx_description
1 polymer ?
#
loop_
_entity_poly.entity_id
_entity_poly.type
_entity_poly.pdbx_seq_one_letter_code
_entity_poly.pdbx_strand_id
1 'polypeptide(L)'
;MEWGIKENRIAVIALFKCNKTPLEIFNLLKLLKITKKFVYRTIKRFNEFNTIDNKPRSGRTCEIRTNATVKAVAQRIRRNPLRKQKIMEK
;
A
#
# COMPACT_ATOMS: atom_id res chain seq x y z
N MET A 1 11.65 3.81 18.01
CA MET A 1 11.66 3.70 16.54
C MET A 1 10.42 2.91 16.14
N GLU A 2 9.38 3.58 15.64
CA GLU A 2 8.15 2.88 15.25
C GLU A 2 8.36 2.19 13.90
N TRP A 3 8.26 0.87 13.90
CA TRP A 3 8.34 0.09 12.67
C TRP A 3 7.02 0.19 11.91
N GLY A 4 7.09 0.60 10.65
CA GLY A 4 5.94 0.64 9.76
C GLY A 4 5.51 -0.75 9.29
N ILE A 5 4.38 -0.78 8.57
CA ILE A 5 3.78 -2.03 8.06
C ILE A 5 4.73 -2.74 7.07
N LYS A 6 5.51 -1.98 6.29
CA LYS A 6 6.41 -2.54 5.28
C LYS A 6 7.58 -3.25 5.95
N GLU A 7 8.18 -2.60 6.94
CA GLU A 7 9.29 -3.10 7.76
C GLU A 7 8.88 -4.39 8.50
N ASN A 8 7.68 -4.41 9.06
CA ASN A 8 7.12 -5.60 9.72
C ASN A 8 6.99 -6.79 8.77
N ARG A 9 6.59 -6.57 7.51
CA ARG A 9 6.53 -7.65 6.51
C ARG A 9 7.92 -8.14 6.11
N ILE A 10 8.88 -7.22 5.96
CA ILE A 10 10.26 -7.57 5.64
C ILE A 10 10.82 -8.50 6.72
N ALA A 11 10.63 -8.18 8.00
CA ALA A 11 11.08 -9.06 9.09
C ALA A 11 10.40 -10.43 9.07
N VAL A 12 9.08 -10.48 8.88
CA VAL A 12 8.35 -11.77 8.77
C VAL A 12 8.90 -12.61 7.61
N ILE A 13 9.11 -12.01 6.44
CA ILE A 13 9.59 -12.71 5.24
C ILE A 13 11.04 -13.13 5.40
N ALA A 14 11.91 -12.31 6.00
CA ALA A 14 13.30 -12.67 6.27
C ALA A 14 13.36 -13.92 7.17
N LEU A 15 12.60 -13.95 8.26
CA LEU A 15 12.56 -15.11 9.17
C LEU A 15 11.93 -16.34 8.51
N PHE A 16 10.92 -16.15 7.65
CA PHE A 16 10.32 -17.23 6.87
C PHE A 16 11.33 -17.84 5.88
N LYS A 17 12.15 -17.02 5.21
CA LYS A 17 13.25 -17.50 4.35
C LYS A 17 14.35 -18.24 5.14
N CYS A 18 14.52 -17.92 6.41
CA CYS A 18 15.38 -18.68 7.33
C CYS A 18 14.73 -19.99 7.84
N ASN A 19 13.67 -20.48 7.17
CA ASN A 19 12.94 -21.72 7.50
C ASN A 19 12.35 -21.77 8.93
N LYS A 20 12.07 -20.62 9.54
CA LYS A 20 11.38 -20.59 10.84
C LYS A 20 9.90 -20.89 10.68
N THR A 21 9.34 -21.59 11.66
CA THR A 21 7.90 -21.87 11.67
C THR A 21 7.10 -20.58 11.93
N PRO A 22 5.87 -20.44 11.41
CA PRO A 22 5.05 -19.25 11.66
C PRO A 22 4.82 -18.94 13.15
N LEU A 23 4.83 -19.97 14.00
CA LEU A 23 4.69 -19.84 15.44
C LEU A 23 5.95 -19.26 16.09
N GLU A 24 7.13 -19.73 15.69
CA GLU A 24 8.41 -19.14 16.13
C GLU A 24 8.54 -17.68 15.70
N ILE A 25 8.16 -17.37 14.46
CA ILE A 25 8.19 -16.01 13.92
C ILE A 25 7.30 -15.10 14.78
N PHE A 26 6.08 -15.55 15.12
CA PHE A 26 5.18 -14.79 15.99
C PHE A 26 5.77 -14.57 17.38
N ASN A 27 6.34 -15.60 18.00
CA ASN A 27 6.93 -15.49 19.33
C ASN A 27 8.11 -14.50 19.35
N LEU A 28 8.95 -14.53 18.32
CA LEU A 28 10.09 -13.62 18.18
C LEU A 28 9.67 -12.17 17.94
N LEU A 29 8.61 -11.97 17.15
CA LEU A 29 8.11 -10.63 16.79
C LEU A 29 7.04 -10.08 17.74
N LYS A 30 6.73 -10.79 18.83
CA LYS A 30 5.71 -10.40 19.82
C LYS A 30 6.01 -9.03 20.44
N LEU A 31 7.30 -8.73 20.66
CA LEU A 31 7.78 -7.44 21.19
C LEU A 31 7.43 -6.26 20.27
N LEU A 32 7.36 -6.50 18.96
CA LEU A 32 6.99 -5.50 17.95
C LEU A 32 5.47 -5.34 17.79
N LYS A 33 4.68 -5.92 18.72
CA LYS A 33 3.20 -5.92 18.68
C LYS A 33 2.62 -6.49 17.37
N ILE A 34 3.35 -7.39 16.71
CA ILE A 34 2.87 -8.06 15.50
C ILE A 34 1.92 -9.20 15.89
N THR A 35 0.72 -9.20 15.31
CA THR A 35 -0.28 -10.22 15.60
C THR A 35 0.00 -11.54 14.87
N LYS A 36 -0.41 -12.67 15.46
CA LYS A 36 -0.34 -13.99 14.81
C LYS A 36 -1.02 -13.96 13.43
N LYS A 37 -2.19 -13.34 13.34
CA LYS A 37 -2.94 -13.18 12.08
C LYS A 37 -2.14 -12.45 10.99
N PHE A 38 -1.33 -11.46 11.38
CA PHE A 38 -0.48 -10.73 10.45
C PHE A 38 0.62 -11.62 9.86
N VAL A 39 1.28 -12.45 10.68
CA VAL A 39 2.32 -13.40 10.24
C VAL A 39 1.75 -14.36 9.20
N TYR A 40 0.66 -15.06 9.53
CA TYR A 40 0.03 -16.02 8.60
C TYR A 40 -0.42 -15.37 7.30
N ARG A 41 -1.05 -14.19 7.36
CA ARG A 41 -1.47 -13.45 6.16
C ARG A 41 -0.29 -13.01 5.30
N THR A 42 0.83 -12.62 5.91
CA THR A 42 2.03 -12.18 5.21
C THR A 42 2.70 -13.36 4.50
N ILE A 43 2.85 -14.50 5.18
CA ILE A 43 3.40 -15.73 4.58
C ILE A 43 2.52 -16.21 3.43
N LYS A 44 1.19 -16.32 3.65
CA LYS A 44 0.25 -16.73 2.60
C LYS A 44 0.35 -15.83 1.37
N ARG A 45 0.35 -14.51 1.58
CA ARG A 45 0.51 -13.52 0.50
C ARG A 45 1.85 -13.67 -0.22
N PHE A 46 2.94 -13.88 0.51
CA PHE A 46 4.27 -14.05 -0.07
C PHE A 46 4.29 -15.30 -0.97
N ASN A 47 3.68 -16.40 -0.55
CA ASN A 47 3.56 -17.60 -1.37
C ASN A 47 2.69 -17.39 -2.63
N GLU A 48 1.67 -16.52 -2.56
CA GLU A 48 0.77 -16.24 -3.70
C GLU A 48 1.37 -15.26 -4.74
N PHE A 49 2.04 -14.20 -4.28
CA PHE A 49 2.46 -13.07 -5.15
C PHE A 49 3.97 -12.85 -5.21
N ASN A 50 4.75 -13.60 -4.43
CA ASN A 50 6.21 -13.49 -4.29
C ASN A 50 6.70 -12.04 -4.07
N THR A 51 5.89 -11.22 -3.40
CA THR A 51 6.09 -9.77 -3.29
C THR A 51 5.83 -9.30 -1.85
N ILE A 52 6.64 -8.34 -1.39
CA ILE A 52 6.55 -7.72 -0.06
C ILE A 52 5.50 -6.59 -0.03
N ASP A 53 5.32 -5.93 -1.17
CA ASP A 53 4.44 -4.78 -1.33
C ASP A 53 2.95 -5.13 -1.17
N ASN A 54 2.15 -4.07 -1.01
CA ASN A 54 0.70 -4.21 -0.96
C ASN A 54 0.17 -4.76 -2.29
N LYS A 55 -0.88 -5.58 -2.18
CA LYS A 55 -1.63 -6.02 -3.36
C LYS A 55 -2.23 -4.75 -3.95
N PRO A 56 -2.14 -4.52 -5.27
CA PRO A 56 -2.88 -3.44 -5.90
C PRO A 56 -4.35 -3.55 -5.46
N ARG A 57 -4.92 -2.44 -4.98
CA ARG A 57 -6.29 -2.44 -4.46
C ARG A 57 -7.23 -2.86 -5.60
N SER A 58 -8.13 -3.79 -5.31
CA SER A 58 -9.22 -4.12 -6.22
C SER A 58 -10.15 -2.92 -6.34
N GLY A 59 -10.50 -2.55 -7.56
CA GLY A 59 -11.38 -1.43 -7.86
C GLY A 59 -11.14 -0.93 -9.28
N ARG A 60 -11.99 -0.01 -9.74
CA ARG A 60 -11.74 0.71 -11.00
C ARG A 60 -10.40 1.43 -10.86
N THR A 61 -9.42 1.04 -11.65
CA THR A 61 -8.23 1.85 -11.85
C THR A 61 -8.71 3.24 -12.23
N CYS A 62 -8.26 4.30 -11.55
CA CYS A 62 -8.50 5.65 -12.06
C CYS A 62 -7.94 5.66 -13.48
N GLU A 63 -8.83 5.75 -14.48
CA GLU A 63 -8.42 5.79 -15.87
C GLU A 63 -7.39 6.91 -16.00
N ILE A 64 -6.23 6.50 -16.50
CA ILE A 64 -5.03 7.29 -16.67
C ILE A 64 -5.44 8.69 -17.05
N ARG A 65 -5.14 9.68 -16.20
CA ARG A 65 -5.25 11.09 -16.58
C ARG A 65 -4.27 11.29 -17.72
N THR A 66 -4.74 11.14 -18.95
CA THR A 66 -3.90 11.34 -20.12
C THR A 66 -3.29 12.74 -20.02
N ASN A 67 -2.04 12.89 -20.43
CA ASN A 67 -1.40 14.21 -20.41
C ASN A 67 -2.25 15.26 -21.15
N ALA A 68 -3.01 14.84 -22.17
CA ALA A 68 -3.99 15.67 -22.87
C ALA A 68 -5.14 16.14 -21.96
N THR A 69 -5.77 15.24 -21.18
CA THR A 69 -6.88 15.62 -20.28
C THR A 69 -6.39 16.49 -19.13
N VAL A 70 -5.20 16.21 -18.57
CA VAL A 70 -4.58 17.09 -17.55
C VAL A 70 -4.33 18.49 -18.12
N LYS A 71 -3.72 18.58 -19.30
CA LYS A 71 -3.47 19.87 -19.97
C LYS A 71 -4.78 20.61 -20.28
N ALA A 72 -5.81 19.90 -20.76
CA ALA A 72 -7.10 20.50 -21.06
C ALA A 72 -7.79 21.07 -19.81
N VAL A 73 -7.75 20.34 -18.68
CA VAL A 73 -8.30 20.82 -17.40
C VAL A 73 -7.50 22.02 -16.88
N ALA A 74 -6.17 21.95 -16.91
CA ALA A 74 -5.30 23.06 -16.51
C ALA A 74 -5.58 24.33 -17.34
N GLN A 75 -5.73 24.20 -18.66
CA GLN A 75 -6.08 25.32 -19.54
C GLN A 75 -7.48 25.87 -19.23
N ARG A 76 -8.47 25.02 -18.94
CA ARG A 76 -9.82 25.47 -18.53
C ARG A 76 -9.80 26.25 -17.22
N ILE A 77 -8.99 25.84 -16.24
CA ILE A 77 -8.82 26.56 -14.97
C ILE A 77 -8.13 27.90 -15.21
N ARG A 78 -7.05 27.92 -16.00
CA ARG A 78 -6.29 29.14 -16.32
C ARG A 78 -7.14 30.20 -17.03
N ARG A 79 -8.06 29.80 -17.91
CA ARG A 79 -8.94 30.73 -18.65
C ARG A 79 -9.95 31.45 -17.75
N ASN A 80 -10.43 30.83 -16.68
CA ASN A 80 -11.38 31.45 -15.76
C ASN A 80 -11.25 30.88 -14.33
N PRO A 81 -10.26 31.35 -13.55
CA PRO A 81 -9.94 30.76 -12.26
C PRO A 81 -11.06 30.99 -11.22
N LEU A 82 -11.65 32.18 -11.16
CA LEU A 82 -12.69 32.53 -10.19
C LEU A 82 -13.96 31.68 -10.35
N ARG A 83 -14.43 31.48 -11.59
CA ARG A 83 -15.60 30.62 -11.85
C ARG A 83 -15.31 29.16 -11.51
N LYS A 84 -14.08 28.70 -11.74
CA LYS A 84 -13.69 27.32 -11.45
C LYS A 84 -13.50 27.06 -9.96
N GLN A 85 -13.00 28.04 -9.21
CA GLN A 85 -12.98 27.99 -7.74
C GLN A 85 -14.39 27.84 -7.17
N LYS A 86 -15.36 28.67 -7.59
CA LYS A 86 -16.77 28.56 -7.15
C LYS A 86 -17.43 27.22 -7.48
N ILE A 87 -17.05 26.57 -8.58
CA ILE A 87 -17.57 25.25 -8.95
C ILE A 87 -16.98 24.14 -8.06
N MET A 88 -15.73 24.28 -7.63
CA MET A 88 -15.04 23.30 -6.78
C MET A 88 -15.28 23.50 -5.28
N GLU A 89 -15.78 24.67 -4.88
CA GLU A 89 -16.16 25.00 -3.50
C GLU A 89 -17.48 24.34 -3.06
N LYS A 90 -18.24 23.80 -4.01
CA LYS A 90 -19.56 23.17 -3.81
C LYS A 90 -19.45 21.65 -3.71
#